data_AF-A0A397FNC0-F1
#
_entry.id   AF-A0A397FNC0-F1
#
_cell.length_a   1.000
_cell.length_b   1.000
_cell.length_c   1.000
_cell.angle_alpha   90.00
_cell.angle_beta   90.00
_cell.angle_gamma   90.00
#
_symmetry.space_group_name_H-M   'P 1'
#
loop_
_entity.id
_entity.type
_entity.pdbx_description
1 polymer ?
#
loop_
_entity_poly.entity_id
_entity_poly.type
_entity_poly.pdbx_seq_one_letter_code
_entity_poly.pdbx_strand_id
1 'polypeptide(L)'
;TEVRQVSPTHILMRTVCHMSRSFRAYDGFVSADELAVMRGIDVPDIEDDDQKEAYVWCELIRWKDADFVSWRQQYTALLQESSQR
;
A
#
# COMPACT_ATOMS: atom_id res chain seq x y z
N THR A 1 13.22 -11.22 24.97
CA THR A 1 11.96 -11.09 24.25
C THR A 1 11.95 -12.21 23.31
N GLU A 2 10.95 -13.07 23.43
CA GLU A 2 10.64 -13.91 22.29
C GLU A 2 10.30 -12.99 21.11
N VAL A 3 11.22 -12.92 20.15
CA VAL A 3 10.92 -12.49 18.80
C VAL A 3 9.95 -13.53 18.27
N ARG A 4 8.65 -13.23 18.32
CA ARG A 4 7.65 -14.10 17.70
C ARG A 4 7.93 -14.04 16.20
N GLN A 5 8.62 -15.06 15.71
CA GLN A 5 8.86 -15.28 14.29
C GLN A 5 7.51 -15.17 13.57
N VAL A 6 7.38 -14.13 12.76
CA VAL A 6 6.20 -13.91 11.95
C VAL A 6 6.34 -14.80 10.73
N SER A 7 5.46 -15.78 10.61
CA SER A 7 5.48 -16.69 9.47
C SER A 7 5.45 -15.89 8.16
N PRO A 8 6.20 -16.29 7.11
CA PRO A 8 6.08 -15.72 5.77
C PRO A 8 4.62 -15.62 5.29
N THR A 9 3.78 -16.58 5.67
CA THR A 9 2.34 -16.57 5.40
C THR A 9 1.64 -15.36 6.03
N HIS A 10 2.02 -14.94 7.23
CA HIS A 10 1.45 -13.75 7.87
C HIS A 10 1.84 -12.46 7.14
N ILE A 11 3.08 -12.37 6.64
CA ILE A 11 3.52 -11.23 5.82
C ILE A 11 2.71 -11.18 4.52
N LEU A 12 2.59 -12.32 3.82
CA LEU A 12 1.78 -12.42 2.61
C LEU A 12 0.31 -12.10 2.87
N MET A 13 -0.29 -12.63 3.95
CA MET A 13 -1.68 -12.34 4.30
C MET A 13 -1.90 -10.87 4.64
N ARG A 14 -0.94 -10.20 5.28
CA ARG A 14 -1.03 -8.76 5.54
C ARG A 14 -1.01 -7.96 4.23
N THR A 15 -0.15 -8.32 3.29
CA THR A 15 -0.10 -7.70 1.96
C THR A 15 -1.38 -7.94 1.18
N VAL A 16 -1.85 -9.20 1.12
CA VAL A 16 -3.11 -9.57 0.46
C VAL A 16 -4.29 -8.83 1.09
N CYS A 17 -4.37 -8.74 2.42
CA CYS A 17 -5.44 -8.03 3.12
C CYS A 17 -5.39 -6.51 2.89
N HIS A 18 -4.21 -5.93 2.65
CA HIS A 18 -4.08 -4.53 2.28
C HIS A 18 -4.52 -4.29 0.83
N MET A 19 -4.15 -5.19 -0.08
CA MET A 19 -4.50 -5.09 -1.51
C MET A 19 -5.95 -5.50 -1.80
N SER A 20 -6.55 -6.36 -0.97
CA SER A 20 -7.92 -6.85 -1.16
C SER A 20 -8.96 -5.72 -1.07
N ARG A 21 -8.65 -4.62 -0.37
CA ARG A 21 -9.50 -3.42 -0.35
C ARG A 21 -9.66 -2.78 -1.72
N SER A 22 -8.69 -2.98 -2.60
CA SER A 22 -8.68 -2.50 -3.98
C SER A 22 -9.17 -3.55 -4.97
N PHE A 23 -9.69 -4.70 -4.50
CA PHE A 23 -10.10 -5.81 -5.35
C PHE A 23 -11.56 -6.19 -5.11
N ARG A 24 -12.30 -6.41 -6.19
CA ARG A 24 -13.67 -6.90 -6.23
C ARG A 24 -13.67 -8.31 -6.81
N ALA A 25 -14.41 -9.21 -6.19
CA ALA A 25 -14.41 -10.63 -6.53
C ALA A 25 -14.79 -10.93 -8.00
N TYR A 26 -15.57 -10.06 -8.65
CA TYR A 26 -16.04 -10.24 -10.02
C TYR A 26 -15.44 -9.25 -11.02
N ASP A 27 -15.13 -8.03 -10.57
CA ASP A 27 -14.69 -6.94 -11.46
C ASP A 27 -13.17 -6.73 -11.44
N GLY A 28 -12.44 -7.49 -10.64
CA GLY A 28 -10.99 -7.37 -10.52
C GLY A 28 -10.58 -6.17 -9.69
N PHE A 29 -9.56 -5.42 -10.12
CA PHE A 29 -9.15 -4.21 -9.38
C PHE A 29 -10.19 -3.08 -9.55
N VAL A 30 -10.35 -2.26 -8.51
CA VAL A 30 -11.14 -1.03 -8.57
C VAL A 30 -10.60 -0.10 -9.66
N SER A 31 -11.48 0.72 -10.23
CA SER A 31 -11.06 1.68 -11.27
C SER A 31 -10.10 2.74 -10.72
N ALA A 32 -9.40 3.45 -11.62
CA ALA A 32 -8.52 4.55 -11.24
C ALA A 32 -9.25 5.63 -10.42
N ASP A 33 -10.51 5.95 -10.78
CA ASP A 33 -11.34 6.93 -10.07
C ASP A 33 -11.68 6.46 -8.66
N GLU A 34 -12.08 5.20 -8.51
CA GLU A 34 -12.39 4.61 -7.21
C GLU A 34 -11.13 4.50 -6.33
N LEU A 35 -9.99 4.17 -6.93
CA LEU A 35 -8.70 4.11 -6.25
C LEU A 35 -8.26 5.49 -5.77
N ALA A 36 -8.44 6.53 -6.60
CA ALA A 36 -8.13 7.91 -6.25
C ALA A 36 -8.98 8.37 -5.06
N VAL A 37 -10.30 8.14 -5.09
CA VAL A 37 -11.20 8.46 -3.97
C VAL A 37 -10.79 7.72 -2.70
N MET A 38 -10.52 6.42 -2.79
CA MET A 38 -10.12 5.61 -1.65
C MET A 38 -8.79 6.07 -1.03
N ARG A 39 -7.89 6.66 -1.82
CA ARG A 39 -6.57 7.09 -1.40
C ARG A 39 -6.46 8.61 -1.18
N GLY A 40 -7.53 9.36 -1.44
CA GLY A 40 -7.56 10.82 -1.31
C GLY A 40 -6.64 11.52 -2.31
N ILE A 41 -6.47 10.95 -3.51
CA ILE A 41 -5.68 11.55 -4.59
C ILE A 41 -6.58 12.54 -5.33
N ASP A 42 -6.13 13.80 -5.42
CA ASP A 42 -6.79 14.82 -6.22
C ASP A 42 -6.37 14.65 -7.69
N VAL A 43 -7.29 14.13 -8.51
CA VAL A 43 -7.02 13.85 -9.93
C VAL A 43 -7.42 15.08 -10.73
N PRO A 44 -6.50 15.69 -11.50
CA PRO A 44 -6.85 16.81 -12.37
C PRO A 44 -7.79 16.35 -13.49
N ASP A 45 -8.45 17.30 -14.15
CA ASP A 45 -9.37 17.02 -15.25
C ASP A 45 -8.62 16.46 -16.47
N ILE A 46 -8.45 15.13 -16.50
CA ILE A 46 -7.77 14.37 -17.55
C ILE A 46 -8.84 13.60 -18.31
N GLU A 47 -9.02 13.91 -19.60
CA GLU A 47 -10.02 13.27 -20.45
C GLU A 47 -9.64 11.85 -20.87
N ASP A 48 -8.34 11.57 -20.99
CA ASP A 48 -7.82 10.25 -21.40
C ASP A 48 -7.73 9.29 -20.20
N ASP A 49 -8.49 8.20 -20.25
CA ASP A 49 -8.58 7.24 -19.15
C ASP A 49 -7.23 6.56 -18.85
N ASP A 50 -6.42 6.27 -19.87
CA ASP A 50 -5.09 5.66 -19.71
C ASP A 50 -4.12 6.63 -19.03
N GLN A 51 -4.13 7.90 -19.42
CA GLN A 51 -3.34 8.95 -18.78
C GLN A 51 -3.79 9.20 -17.33
N LYS A 52 -5.10 9.16 -17.08
CA LYS A 52 -5.69 9.29 -15.74
C LYS A 52 -5.26 8.13 -14.84
N GLU A 53 -5.32 6.89 -15.35
CA GLU A 53 -4.84 5.71 -14.64
C GLU A 53 -3.35 5.84 -14.30
N ALA A 54 -2.52 6.21 -15.27
CA ALA A 54 -1.09 6.40 -15.07
C ALA A 54 -0.80 7.46 -13.99
N TYR A 55 -1.54 8.57 -14.00
CA TYR A 55 -1.43 9.62 -12.98
C TYR A 55 -1.72 9.09 -11.57
N VAL A 56 -2.85 8.38 -11.39
CA VAL A 56 -3.24 7.80 -10.10
C VAL A 56 -2.18 6.82 -9.60
N TRP A 57 -1.63 5.99 -10.48
CA TRP A 57 -0.55 5.06 -10.11
C TRP A 57 0.74 5.78 -9.71
N CYS A 58 1.13 6.83 -10.44
CA CYS A 58 2.29 7.64 -10.08
C CYS A 58 2.12 8.29 -8.71
N GLU A 59 0.97 8.88 -8.41
CA GLU A 59 0.71 9.48 -7.10
C GLU A 59 0.66 8.43 -5.98
N LEU A 60 0.10 7.24 -6.26
CA LEU A 60 0.13 6.14 -5.30
C LEU A 60 1.56 5.69 -4.96
N ILE A 61 2.45 5.62 -5.97
CA ILE A 61 3.86 5.28 -5.78
C ILE A 61 4.54 6.37 -4.96
N ARG A 62 4.33 7.65 -5.31
CA ARG A 62 4.91 8.79 -4.57
C ARG A 62 4.48 8.81 -3.11
N TRP A 63 3.20 8.56 -2.84
CA TRP A 63 2.69 8.45 -1.47
C TRP A 63 3.36 7.31 -0.70
N LYS A 64 3.45 6.12 -1.31
CA LYS A 64 4.14 4.98 -0.70
C LYS A 64 5.62 5.26 -0.45
N ASP A 65 6.30 5.93 -1.38
CA ASP A 65 7.72 6.28 -1.25
C ASP A 65 7.95 7.33 -0.15
N ALA A 66 7.05 8.30 -0.01
CA ALA A 66 7.09 9.28 1.08
C ALA A 66 6.93 8.60 2.45
N ASP A 67 5.98 7.65 2.55
CA ASP A 67 5.75 6.89 3.78
C ASP A 67 6.81 5.81 4.02
N PHE A 68 7.56 5.42 2.99
CA PHE A 68 8.46 4.28 3.04
C PHE A 68 9.59 4.44 4.06
N VAL A 69 10.19 5.64 4.16
CA VAL A 69 11.27 5.89 5.12
C VAL A 69 10.75 5.78 6.55
N SER A 70 9.59 6.39 6.83
CA SER A 70 8.94 6.33 8.15
C SER A 70 8.54 4.90 8.51
N TRP A 71 7.88 4.19 7.60
CA TRP A 71 7.52 2.79 7.76
C TRP A 71 8.75 1.92 8.01
N ARG A 72 9.82 2.10 7.23
CA ARG A 72 11.07 1.35 7.39
C ARG A 72 11.69 1.60 8.75
N GLN A 73 11.76 2.86 9.19
CA GLN A 73 12.31 3.21 10.50
C GLN A 73 11.51 2.58 11.63
N GLN A 74 10.18 2.67 11.59
CA GLN A 74 9.31 2.01 12.57
C GLN A 74 9.51 0.50 12.57
N TYR A 75 9.61 -0.11 11.39
CA TYR A 75 9.86 -1.55 11.26
C TYR A 75 11.24 -1.95 11.80
N THR A 76 12.29 -1.18 11.49
CA THR A 76 13.63 -1.41 12.01
C THR A 76 13.69 -1.22 13.52
N ALA A 77 13.02 -0.21 14.07
CA ALA A 77 12.93 0.00 15.52
C ALA A 77 12.26 -1.20 16.21
N LEU A 78 11.14 -1.69 15.66
CA LEU A 78 10.47 -2.90 16.16
C LEU A 78 11.38 -4.14 16.09
N LEU A 79 12.16 -4.29 15.01
CA LEU A 79 13.14 -5.37 14.90
C LEU A 79 14.27 -5.24 15.94
N GLN A 80 14.79 -4.02 16.17
CA GLN A 80 15.83 -3.76 17.16
C GLN A 80 15.33 -4.00 18.59
N GLU A 81 14.14 -3.52 18.94
CA GLU A 81 13.48 -3.80 20.22
C GLU A 81 13.27 -5.31 20.42
N SER A 82 12.97 -6.03 19.34
CA SER A 82 12.84 -7.48 19.39
C SER A 82 14.18 -8.19 19.55
N SER A 83 15.28 -7.63 19.02
CA SER A 83 16.62 -8.22 19.07
C SER A 83 17.38 -7.94 20.38
N GLN A 84 17.02 -6.88 21.11
CA GLN A 84 17.71 -6.47 22.35
C GLN A 84 17.18 -7.13 23.62
N ARG A 85 16.02 -7.77 23.55
CA ARG A 85 15.47 -8.51 24.67
C ARG A 85 15.64 -9.99 24.39
#